data_AF-A0A285CW23-F1
#
_entry.id   AF-A0A285CW23-F1
#
_cell.length_a   1.000
_cell.length_b   1.000
_cell.length_c   1.000
_cell.angle_alpha   90.00
_cell.angle_beta   90.00
_cell.angle_gamma   90.00
#
_symmetry.space_group_name_H-M   'P 1'
#
loop_
_entity.id
_entity.type
_entity.pdbx_description
1 polymer ?
#
loop_
_entity_poly.entity_id
_entity_poly.type
_entity_poly.pdbx_seq_one_letter_code
_entity_poly.pdbx_strand_id
1 'polypeptide(L)'
;MKKLWMILLTAAFLLVLAGCNQTAEDVSGSEPETNETEPAEQEAQEEQVEEEKELTLEEVYNKTMEASNSLKSFSMTTDMDMSMTSNLQEEAMNMSTSMNGQIVAEPLAMYQQLTTSVEGTEESFDTEMYVTEDGFFFLEPSNQTWLKMPSEMSGQILGEAAGQQNNPGAELENLKQFIDEFEFQKDETNYILKLKANGDKFAEFANQMLQSAMPQDYEAMGNVFENMAIENLEYEMFIDQESFYPTKLNMILSLTITEGEETLIMDMKMNGSYADFNNATVEVPQQVIDTAQDITAETGL
;
A
#
# COMPACT_ATOMS: atom_id res chain seq x y z
N MET A 1 -16.31 57.16 -39.74
CA MET A 1 -15.14 57.19 -38.81
C MET A 1 -15.71 57.11 -37.40
N LYS A 2 -15.48 56.16 -36.49
CA LYS A 2 -14.65 54.94 -36.30
C LYS A 2 -15.49 54.03 -35.36
N LYS A 3 -15.79 52.76 -35.68
CA LYS A 3 -15.09 51.52 -35.27
C LYS A 3 -14.67 51.47 -33.79
N LEU A 4 -15.26 50.58 -32.98
CA LEU A 4 -14.69 49.34 -32.37
C LEU A 4 -15.58 48.87 -31.18
N TRP A 5 -16.25 47.71 -31.30
CA TRP A 5 -15.97 46.42 -30.65
C TRP A 5 -16.77 46.11 -29.38
N MET A 6 -17.86 45.35 -29.60
CA MET A 6 -18.39 44.34 -28.67
C MET A 6 -17.37 43.21 -28.54
N ILE A 7 -17.04 42.80 -27.31
CA ILE A 7 -16.66 41.43 -26.98
C ILE A 7 -17.38 41.07 -25.68
N LEU A 8 -18.43 40.25 -25.83
CA LEU A 8 -19.06 39.50 -24.75
C LEU A 8 -18.13 38.31 -24.47
N LEU A 9 -17.40 38.37 -23.35
CA LEU A 9 -16.65 37.23 -22.84
C LEU A 9 -17.62 36.36 -22.03
N THR A 10 -18.43 35.55 -22.71
CA THR A 10 -19.09 34.41 -22.07
C THR A 10 -18.02 33.35 -21.82
N ALA A 11 -17.41 33.41 -20.65
CA ALA A 11 -16.65 32.29 -20.10
C ALA A 11 -17.66 31.17 -19.81
N ALA A 12 -17.84 30.28 -20.79
CA ALA A 12 -18.46 28.99 -20.56
C ALA A 12 -17.50 28.19 -19.70
N PHE A 13 -17.72 28.25 -18.39
CA PHE A 13 -17.13 27.34 -17.42
C PHE A 13 -17.77 25.97 -17.66
N LEU A 14 -17.21 25.20 -18.59
CA LEU A 14 -17.50 23.78 -18.72
C LEU A 14 -16.80 23.07 -17.56
N LEU A 15 -17.53 22.93 -16.45
CA LEU A 15 -17.27 21.89 -15.48
C LEU A 15 -17.48 20.56 -16.19
N VAL A 16 -16.41 19.95 -16.65
CA VAL A 16 -16.42 18.55 -17.06
C VAL A 16 -16.39 17.73 -15.77
N LEU A 17 -17.58 17.37 -15.29
CA LEU A 17 -17.74 16.27 -14.35
C LEU A 17 -17.47 14.98 -15.14
N ALA A 18 -16.23 14.51 -15.11
CA ALA A 18 -15.84 13.20 -15.62
C ALA A 18 -15.16 12.40 -14.50
N GLY A 19 -15.89 12.16 -13.41
CA GLY A 19 -15.58 11.05 -12.52
C GLY A 19 -16.18 9.77 -13.11
N CYS A 20 -15.50 8.65 -12.96
CA CYS A 20 -15.84 7.28 -13.38
C CYS A 20 -15.44 6.77 -14.79
N ASN A 21 -15.16 7.58 -15.82
CA ASN A 21 -14.86 7.04 -17.18
C ASN A 21 -13.52 7.48 -17.78
N GLN A 22 -12.53 7.75 -16.93
CA GLN A 22 -11.18 8.10 -17.40
C GLN A 22 -10.41 6.85 -17.86
N THR A 23 -9.78 6.94 -19.03
CA THR A 23 -8.78 5.98 -19.51
C THR A 23 -7.39 6.41 -19.06
N ALA A 24 -6.43 5.49 -19.06
CA ALA A 24 -5.08 5.75 -18.56
C ALA A 24 -4.28 6.69 -19.47
N GLU A 25 -3.65 7.71 -18.89
CA GLU A 25 -2.67 8.55 -19.60
C GLU A 25 -1.37 7.76 -19.83
N ASP A 26 -0.93 7.66 -21.08
CA ASP A 26 0.33 6.99 -21.42
C ASP A 26 1.54 7.87 -21.03
N VAL A 27 2.36 7.37 -20.10
CA VAL A 27 3.57 8.07 -19.63
C VAL A 27 4.86 7.48 -20.19
N SER A 28 4.77 6.51 -21.10
CA SER A 28 5.92 5.92 -21.76
C SER A 28 6.50 6.89 -22.80
N GLY A 29 7.57 7.62 -22.46
CA GLY A 29 8.34 8.42 -23.42
C GLY A 29 8.58 9.91 -23.13
N SER A 30 8.57 10.37 -21.88
CA SER A 30 8.88 11.78 -21.56
C SER A 30 10.39 12.11 -21.59
N GLU A 31 10.96 12.24 -22.79
CA GLU A 31 12.19 13.04 -23.05
C GLU A 31 11.81 14.43 -23.63
N PRO A 32 12.59 15.51 -23.36
CA PRO A 32 12.24 16.84 -23.83
C PRO A 32 12.48 17.04 -25.34
N GLU A 33 11.51 17.69 -25.97
CA GLU A 33 11.41 17.99 -27.40
C GLU A 33 12.66 18.66 -28.01
N THR A 34 13.01 18.24 -29.23
CA THR A 34 13.65 19.12 -30.21
C THR A 34 12.79 19.21 -31.47
N ASN A 35 12.28 20.42 -31.70
CA ASN A 35 11.62 20.86 -32.92
C ASN A 35 12.58 20.77 -34.11
N GLU A 36 12.21 20.09 -35.20
CA GLU A 36 12.45 20.56 -36.58
C GLU A 36 11.30 20.11 -37.50
N THR A 37 10.74 21.09 -38.23
CA THR A 37 9.70 20.94 -39.25
C THR A 37 10.35 20.81 -40.63
N GLU A 38 9.93 19.87 -41.48
CA GLU A 38 9.42 20.07 -42.86
C GLU A 38 9.29 18.74 -43.66
N PRO A 39 8.46 18.70 -44.74
CA PRO A 39 7.61 17.56 -45.09
C PRO A 39 8.01 16.80 -46.37
N ALA A 40 7.48 15.58 -46.57
CA ALA A 40 6.69 15.17 -47.76
C ALA A 40 6.51 13.63 -47.90
N GLU A 41 5.24 13.24 -48.02
CA GLU A 41 4.61 12.25 -48.93
C GLU A 41 4.92 10.73 -48.90
N GLN A 42 3.82 9.98 -48.65
CA GLN A 42 3.38 8.66 -49.20
C GLN A 42 4.17 7.41 -48.74
N GLU A 43 3.56 6.30 -48.31
CA GLU A 43 2.38 5.59 -48.82
C GLU A 43 1.56 4.94 -47.69
N ALA A 44 0.28 4.69 -47.97
CA ALA A 44 -0.63 3.95 -47.11
C ALA A 44 -0.26 2.46 -47.04
N GLN A 45 -0.04 1.96 -45.83
CA GLN A 45 -0.26 0.57 -45.48
C GLN A 45 -1.30 0.54 -44.35
N GLU A 46 -2.45 -0.05 -44.64
CA GLU A 46 -3.45 -0.42 -43.63
C GLU A 46 -2.87 -1.55 -42.77
N GLU A 47 -2.10 -1.20 -41.75
CA GLU A 47 -1.98 -2.04 -40.57
C GLU A 47 -3.27 -1.87 -39.77
N GLN A 48 -4.06 -2.94 -39.70
CA GLN A 48 -5.07 -3.08 -38.65
C GLN A 48 -4.32 -3.16 -37.32
N VAL A 49 -4.02 -2.00 -36.75
CA VAL A 49 -3.79 -1.88 -35.30
C VAL A 49 -5.13 -2.29 -34.70
N GLU A 50 -5.17 -3.47 -34.11
CA GLU A 50 -6.19 -3.82 -33.14
C GLU A 50 -6.07 -2.72 -32.08
N GLU A 51 -6.97 -1.73 -32.11
CA GLU A 51 -7.08 -0.74 -31.04
C GLU A 51 -7.30 -1.55 -29.77
N GLU A 52 -6.21 -1.75 -29.03
CA GLU A 52 -6.24 -2.34 -27.72
C GLU A 52 -7.19 -1.44 -26.91
N LYS A 53 -8.39 -1.96 -26.63
CA LYS A 53 -9.46 -1.17 -26.06
C LYS A 53 -8.94 -0.64 -24.73
N GLU A 54 -8.66 0.66 -24.68
CA GLU A 54 -8.17 1.29 -23.47
C GLU A 54 -9.17 1.08 -22.34
N LEU A 55 -8.72 0.42 -21.29
CA LEU A 55 -9.54 0.16 -20.12
C LEU A 55 -9.72 1.44 -19.33
N THR A 56 -10.91 1.61 -18.75
CA THR A 56 -11.15 2.68 -17.78
C THR A 56 -10.57 2.31 -16.41
N LEU A 57 -10.39 3.32 -15.56
CA LEU A 57 -9.98 3.10 -14.16
C LEU A 57 -10.91 2.11 -13.44
N GLU A 58 -12.23 2.25 -13.63
CA GLU A 58 -13.22 1.34 -13.01
C GLU A 58 -13.10 -0.10 -13.55
N GLU A 59 -12.81 -0.27 -14.85
CA GLU A 59 -12.57 -1.59 -15.44
C GLU A 59 -11.30 -2.22 -14.87
N VAL A 60 -10.19 -1.47 -14.75
CA VAL A 60 -8.94 -1.96 -14.17
C VAL A 60 -9.10 -2.30 -12.69
N TYR A 61 -9.77 -1.45 -11.91
CA TYR A 61 -10.10 -1.72 -10.51
C TYR A 61 -10.84 -3.05 -10.36
N ASN A 62 -11.93 -3.24 -11.11
CA ASN A 62 -12.76 -4.44 -11.00
C ASN A 62 -11.97 -5.70 -11.39
N LYS A 63 -11.16 -5.62 -12.45
CA LYS A 63 -10.29 -6.73 -12.87
C LYS A 63 -9.22 -7.05 -11.83
N THR A 64 -8.65 -6.03 -11.19
CA THR A 64 -7.65 -6.19 -10.13
C THR A 64 -8.26 -6.87 -8.90
N MET A 65 -9.48 -6.49 -8.50
CA MET A 65 -10.21 -7.16 -7.43
C MET A 65 -10.52 -8.63 -7.76
N GLU A 66 -10.97 -8.91 -8.99
CA GLU A 66 -11.24 -10.28 -9.43
C GLU A 66 -9.96 -11.14 -9.42
N ALA A 67 -8.88 -10.61 -10.00
CA ALA A 67 -7.59 -11.28 -10.05
C ALA A 67 -7.05 -11.55 -8.64
N SER A 68 -7.07 -10.54 -7.76
CA SER A 68 -6.53 -10.65 -6.40
C SER A 68 -7.34 -11.60 -5.50
N ASN A 69 -8.67 -11.60 -5.62
CA ASN A 69 -9.52 -12.55 -4.88
C ASN A 69 -9.35 -14.00 -5.34
N SER A 70 -8.81 -14.23 -6.53
CA SER A 70 -8.53 -15.57 -7.07
C SER A 70 -7.13 -16.09 -6.75
N LEU A 71 -6.27 -15.27 -6.13
CA LEU A 71 -4.91 -15.64 -5.78
C LEU A 71 -4.89 -16.76 -4.73
N LYS A 72 -4.07 -17.77 -5.01
CA LYS A 72 -3.84 -18.88 -4.08
C LYS A 72 -2.68 -18.63 -3.14
N SER A 73 -1.70 -17.87 -3.60
CA SER A 73 -0.54 -17.49 -2.80
C SER A 73 0.19 -16.30 -3.43
N PHE A 74 1.03 -15.62 -2.65
CA PHE A 74 1.94 -14.57 -3.10
C PHE A 74 3.01 -14.33 -2.03
N SER A 75 4.10 -13.68 -2.43
CA SER A 75 5.10 -13.11 -1.54
C SER A 75 4.95 -11.59 -1.50
N MET A 76 5.36 -10.97 -0.39
CA MET A 76 5.41 -9.53 -0.22
C MET A 76 6.74 -9.11 0.39
N THR A 77 7.25 -7.96 -0.02
CA THR A 77 8.41 -7.32 0.59
C THR A 77 8.10 -5.85 0.80
N THR A 78 8.41 -5.32 1.98
CA THR A 78 8.16 -3.91 2.32
C THR A 78 9.37 -3.32 3.03
N ASP A 79 9.86 -2.20 2.54
CA ASP A 79 10.80 -1.34 3.25
C ASP A 79 10.08 -0.07 3.69
N MET A 80 10.29 0.32 4.94
CA MET A 80 9.67 1.48 5.57
C MET A 80 10.70 2.28 6.34
N ASP A 81 10.79 3.57 6.05
CA ASP A 81 11.52 4.55 6.85
C ASP A 81 10.52 5.45 7.58
N MET A 82 10.73 5.63 8.88
CA MET A 82 9.88 6.44 9.74
C MET A 82 10.75 7.41 10.54
N SER A 83 10.36 8.69 10.55
CA SER A 83 10.98 9.75 11.35
C SER A 83 9.91 10.35 12.26
N MET A 84 10.20 10.39 13.55
CA MET A 84 9.30 10.91 14.57
C MET A 84 9.99 12.05 15.33
N THR A 85 9.35 13.21 15.39
CA THR A 85 9.84 14.39 16.13
C THR A 85 8.76 14.93 17.03
N SER A 86 9.12 15.46 18.20
CA SER A 86 8.20 16.14 19.10
C SER A 86 8.70 17.56 19.33
N ASN A 87 7.81 18.55 19.40
CA ASN A 87 8.20 19.92 19.75
C ASN A 87 8.82 20.04 21.17
N LEU A 88 8.71 19.01 22.01
CA LEU A 88 9.31 18.93 23.34
C LEU A 88 10.65 18.16 23.36
N GLN A 89 11.04 17.50 22.26
CA GLN A 89 12.32 16.80 22.11
C GLN A 89 13.12 17.35 20.92
N GLU A 90 14.40 17.68 21.13
CA GLU A 90 15.23 18.27 20.07
C GLU A 90 15.69 17.24 19.02
N GLU A 91 15.76 15.95 19.37
CA GLU A 91 16.26 14.90 18.49
C GLU A 91 15.11 14.08 17.87
N ALA A 92 15.23 13.79 16.58
CA ALA A 92 14.33 12.90 15.87
C ALA A 92 14.64 11.44 16.21
N MET A 93 13.60 10.64 16.39
CA MET A 93 13.71 9.18 16.42
C MET A 93 13.46 8.66 15.01
N ASN A 94 14.52 8.16 14.37
CA ASN A 94 14.42 7.55 13.05
C ASN A 94 14.49 6.03 13.16
N MET A 95 13.61 5.36 12.45
CA MET A 95 13.51 3.91 12.40
C MET A 95 13.42 3.45 10.96
N SER A 96 14.14 2.39 10.63
CA SER A 96 14.02 1.69 9.35
C SER A 96 13.56 0.27 9.60
N THR A 97 12.55 -0.15 8.86
CA THR A 97 11.93 -1.46 8.98
C THR A 97 11.94 -2.15 7.63
N SER A 98 12.38 -3.40 7.57
CA SER A 98 12.27 -4.26 6.39
C SER A 98 11.43 -5.48 6.75
N MET A 99 10.48 -5.83 5.87
CA MET A 99 9.55 -6.93 6.04
C MET A 99 9.57 -7.82 4.81
N ASN A 100 9.61 -9.13 5.04
CA ASN A 100 9.40 -10.15 4.02
C ASN A 100 8.28 -11.06 4.48
N GLY A 101 7.36 -11.39 3.59
CA GLY A 101 6.22 -12.24 3.93
C GLY A 101 5.75 -13.11 2.78
N GLN A 102 5.04 -14.18 3.13
CA GLN A 102 4.39 -15.07 2.18
C GLN A 102 3.04 -15.48 2.74
N ILE A 103 2.04 -15.55 1.86
CA ILE A 103 0.68 -15.94 2.20
C ILE A 103 0.23 -17.03 1.23
N VAL A 104 -0.41 -18.07 1.76
CA VAL A 104 -1.11 -19.12 1.04
C VAL A 104 -2.54 -19.16 1.56
N ALA A 105 -3.52 -19.12 0.65
CA ALA A 105 -4.93 -19.00 1.01
C ALA A 105 -5.55 -20.34 1.47
N GLU A 106 -5.19 -21.46 0.82
CA GLU A 106 -5.78 -22.78 1.10
C GLU A 106 -4.74 -23.91 1.07
N PRO A 107 -4.51 -24.63 2.20
CA PRO A 107 -4.88 -24.23 3.56
C PRO A 107 -4.22 -22.91 3.94
N LEU A 108 -4.85 -22.12 4.80
CA LEU A 108 -4.31 -20.83 5.21
C LEU A 108 -2.96 -21.02 5.89
N ALA A 109 -1.91 -20.44 5.32
CA ALA A 109 -0.57 -20.44 5.87
C ALA A 109 0.11 -19.09 5.61
N MET A 110 0.76 -18.55 6.63
CA MET A 110 1.42 -17.25 6.56
C MET A 110 2.81 -17.32 7.18
N TYR A 111 3.76 -16.66 6.53
CA TYR A 111 5.11 -16.42 7.01
C TYR A 111 5.37 -14.93 6.98
N GLN A 112 6.03 -14.41 8.02
CA GLN A 112 6.49 -13.04 8.04
C GLN A 112 7.79 -12.93 8.83
N GLN A 113 8.73 -12.16 8.30
CA GLN A 113 9.96 -11.76 8.94
C GLN A 113 10.04 -10.24 8.90
N LEU A 114 10.38 -9.64 10.03
CA LEU A 114 10.46 -8.20 10.24
C LEU A 114 11.79 -7.89 10.93
N THR A 115 12.54 -6.95 10.36
CA THR A 115 13.74 -6.38 10.99
C THR A 115 13.52 -4.89 11.15
N THR A 116 13.55 -4.39 12.40
CA THR A 116 13.49 -2.96 12.69
C THR A 116 14.82 -2.50 13.28
N SER A 117 15.35 -1.38 12.80
CA SER A 117 16.58 -0.75 13.29
C SER A 117 16.32 0.69 13.69
N VAL A 118 16.92 1.16 14.78
CA VAL A 118 16.81 2.54 15.25
C VAL A 118 18.09 3.30 14.91
N GLU A 119 17.98 4.43 14.22
CA GLU A 119 19.15 5.22 13.85
C GLU A 119 19.88 5.76 15.10
N GLY A 120 21.21 5.71 15.08
CA GLY A 120 22.03 6.19 16.20
C GLY A 120 22.21 5.18 17.33
N THR A 121 21.62 3.99 17.24
CA THR A 121 21.87 2.87 18.16
C THR A 121 22.41 1.65 17.41
N GLU A 122 22.95 0.67 18.15
CA GLU A 122 23.25 -0.67 17.61
C GLU A 122 22.05 -1.62 17.81
N GLU A 123 20.88 -1.10 18.20
CA GLU A 123 19.70 -1.90 18.50
C GLU A 123 18.97 -2.26 17.20
N SER A 124 18.73 -3.56 17.02
CA SER A 124 17.90 -4.10 15.96
C SER A 124 16.99 -5.18 16.54
N PHE A 125 15.75 -5.18 16.09
CA PHE A 125 14.71 -6.09 16.54
C PHE A 125 14.29 -6.97 15.38
N ASP A 126 14.73 -8.22 15.42
CA ASP A 126 14.32 -9.24 14.45
C ASP A 126 13.15 -10.03 15.03
N THR A 127 12.03 -10.01 14.32
CA THR A 127 10.86 -10.84 14.60
C THR A 127 10.62 -11.74 13.42
N GLU A 128 10.29 -13.00 13.68
CA GLU A 128 9.93 -13.96 12.65
C GLU A 128 8.73 -14.78 13.12
N MET A 129 7.79 -15.06 12.23
CA MET A 129 6.55 -15.73 12.57
C MET A 129 6.05 -16.67 11.48
N TYR A 130 5.39 -17.74 11.93
CA TYR A 130 4.69 -18.70 11.10
C TYR A 130 3.30 -18.95 11.67
N VAL A 131 2.26 -18.82 10.84
CA VAL A 131 0.90 -19.21 11.17
C VAL A 131 0.48 -20.28 10.18
N THR A 132 0.31 -21.51 10.67
CA THR A 132 -0.07 -22.67 9.84
C THR A 132 -1.02 -23.58 10.61
N GLU A 133 -1.48 -24.67 9.99
CA GLU A 133 -2.21 -25.73 10.70
C GLU A 133 -1.41 -26.38 11.86
N ASP A 134 -0.07 -26.33 11.81
CA ASP A 134 0.81 -26.84 12.87
C ASP A 134 0.81 -25.95 14.13
N GLY A 135 0.32 -24.72 14.00
CA GLY A 135 0.20 -23.73 15.06
C GLY A 135 0.76 -22.36 14.67
N PHE A 136 0.69 -21.43 15.63
CA PHE A 136 1.35 -20.14 15.53
C PHE A 136 2.68 -20.18 16.29
N PHE A 137 3.76 -19.91 15.57
CA PHE A 137 5.13 -19.82 16.06
C PHE A 137 5.65 -18.41 15.87
N PHE A 138 6.36 -17.86 16.85
CA PHE A 138 7.11 -16.61 16.67
C PHE A 138 8.45 -16.64 17.40
N LEU A 139 9.41 -15.91 16.87
CA LEU A 139 10.73 -15.72 17.44
C LEU A 139 10.67 -14.56 18.45
N GLU A 140 10.98 -14.85 19.71
CA GLU A 140 11.15 -13.83 20.74
C GLU A 140 12.46 -13.06 20.49
N PRO A 141 12.41 -11.76 20.14
CA PRO A 141 13.61 -11.01 19.73
C PRO A 141 14.67 -10.94 20.82
N SER A 142 14.25 -10.84 22.09
CA SER A 142 15.15 -10.60 23.23
C SER A 142 16.10 -11.75 23.54
N ASN A 143 15.69 -12.99 23.28
CA ASN A 143 16.47 -14.19 23.60
C ASN A 143 16.61 -15.16 22.42
N GLN A 144 16.07 -14.81 21.25
CA GLN A 144 16.13 -15.59 20.02
C GLN A 144 15.56 -17.01 20.19
N THR A 145 14.51 -17.13 21.01
CA THR A 145 13.83 -18.41 21.28
C THR A 145 12.52 -18.46 20.51
N TRP A 146 12.27 -19.59 19.84
CA TRP A 146 10.98 -19.86 19.25
C TRP A 146 9.94 -20.14 20.31
N LEU A 147 8.80 -19.49 20.21
CA LEU A 147 7.65 -19.69 21.07
C LEU A 147 6.48 -20.22 20.25
N LYS A 148 5.73 -21.14 20.83
CA LYS A 148 4.49 -21.69 20.26
C LYS A 148 3.30 -21.21 21.07
N MET A 149 2.34 -20.61 20.39
CA MET A 149 1.09 -20.18 21.01
C MET A 149 0.21 -21.40 21.34
N PRO A 150 -0.60 -21.35 22.42
CA PRO A 150 -1.57 -22.38 22.72
C PRO A 150 -2.49 -22.66 21.52
N SER A 151 -2.86 -23.92 21.30
CA SER A 151 -3.63 -24.31 20.11
C SER A 151 -4.99 -23.59 20.01
N GLU A 152 -5.61 -23.27 21.14
CA GLU A 152 -6.87 -22.50 21.17
C GLU A 152 -6.68 -21.09 20.60
N MET A 153 -5.62 -20.39 21.03
CA MET A 153 -5.29 -19.05 20.53
C MET A 153 -4.82 -19.10 19.07
N SER A 154 -4.00 -20.09 18.71
CA SER A 154 -3.56 -20.30 17.32
C SER A 154 -4.76 -20.50 16.39
N GLY A 155 -5.74 -21.30 16.82
CA GLY A 155 -6.98 -21.54 16.06
C GLY A 155 -7.86 -20.29 15.94
N GLN A 156 -7.93 -19.47 16.97
CA GLN A 156 -8.61 -18.17 16.90
C GLN A 156 -7.93 -17.25 15.87
N ILE A 157 -6.61 -17.08 15.96
CA ILE A 157 -5.84 -16.23 15.03
C ILE A 157 -5.99 -16.72 13.59
N LEU A 158 -5.90 -18.02 13.36
CA LEU A 158 -6.11 -18.60 12.04
C LEU A 158 -7.53 -18.34 11.52
N GLY A 159 -8.55 -18.44 12.40
CA GLY A 159 -9.93 -18.13 12.05
C GLY A 159 -10.16 -16.65 11.73
N GLU A 160 -9.52 -15.75 12.48
CA GLU A 160 -9.55 -14.31 12.22
C GLU A 160 -8.85 -13.96 10.91
N ALA A 161 -7.63 -14.50 10.70
CA ALA A 161 -6.87 -14.32 9.47
C ALA A 161 -7.62 -14.87 8.25
N ALA A 162 -8.30 -16.01 8.37
CA ALA A 162 -9.14 -16.54 7.29
C ALA A 162 -10.34 -15.63 6.95
N GLY A 163 -10.78 -14.80 7.91
CA GLY A 163 -11.82 -13.80 7.71
C GLY A 163 -11.32 -12.46 7.14
N GLN A 164 -10.01 -12.21 7.16
CA GLN A 164 -9.40 -11.04 6.54
C GLN A 164 -9.19 -11.29 5.04
N GLN A 165 -9.38 -10.25 4.22
CA GLN A 165 -8.96 -10.28 2.82
C GLN A 165 -7.44 -10.15 2.75
N ASN A 166 -6.71 -11.26 2.94
CA ASN A 166 -5.26 -11.30 2.84
C ASN A 166 -4.81 -11.32 1.37
N ASN A 167 -5.30 -10.42 0.53
CA ASN A 167 -4.89 -10.33 -0.86
C ASN A 167 -4.49 -8.90 -1.23
N PRO A 168 -3.55 -8.71 -2.18
CA PRO A 168 -3.08 -7.37 -2.57
C PRO A 168 -4.18 -6.44 -3.11
N GLY A 169 -5.31 -6.99 -3.55
CA GLY A 169 -6.46 -6.20 -4.00
C GLY A 169 -7.25 -5.57 -2.85
N ALA A 170 -7.16 -6.10 -1.64
CA ALA A 170 -7.89 -5.58 -0.48
C ALA A 170 -7.49 -4.12 -0.16
N GLU A 171 -6.24 -3.73 -0.42
CA GLU A 171 -5.81 -2.34 -0.31
C GLU A 171 -6.62 -1.41 -1.23
N LEU A 172 -6.97 -1.85 -2.45
CA LEU A 172 -7.81 -1.07 -3.36
C LEU A 172 -9.25 -0.94 -2.87
N GLU A 173 -9.79 -1.93 -2.16
CA GLU A 173 -11.16 -1.86 -1.66
C GLU A 173 -11.36 -0.68 -0.71
N ASN A 174 -10.38 -0.42 0.17
CA ASN A 174 -10.36 0.74 1.05
C ASN A 174 -10.30 2.08 0.29
N LEU A 175 -9.72 2.06 -0.91
CA LEU A 175 -9.51 3.22 -1.78
C LEU A 175 -10.69 3.50 -2.71
N LYS A 176 -11.65 2.58 -2.81
CA LYS A 176 -12.76 2.67 -3.76
C LYS A 176 -13.55 3.97 -3.68
N GLN A 177 -13.76 4.51 -2.46
CA GLN A 177 -14.52 5.76 -2.28
C GLN A 177 -13.77 6.99 -2.81
N PHE A 178 -12.45 6.88 -3.00
CA PHE A 178 -11.57 7.92 -3.52
C PHE A 178 -11.15 7.66 -4.96
N ILE A 179 -11.75 6.66 -5.63
CA ILE A 179 -11.31 6.22 -6.96
C ILE A 179 -11.33 7.36 -8.00
N ASP A 180 -12.26 8.32 -7.86
CA ASP A 180 -12.35 9.49 -8.73
C ASP A 180 -11.25 10.54 -8.48
N GLU A 181 -10.50 10.43 -7.38
CA GLU A 181 -9.40 11.33 -7.03
C GLU A 181 -8.04 10.81 -7.52
N PHE A 182 -7.99 9.59 -8.06
CA PHE A 182 -6.76 9.02 -8.60
C PHE A 182 -6.44 9.60 -9.98
N GLU A 183 -5.19 9.99 -10.15
CA GLU A 183 -4.58 10.08 -11.47
C GLU A 183 -4.35 8.65 -11.99
N PHE A 184 -4.81 8.40 -13.22
CA PHE A 184 -4.72 7.09 -13.84
C PHE A 184 -3.77 7.15 -15.04
N GLN A 185 -2.64 6.45 -14.92
CA GLN A 185 -1.57 6.41 -15.91
C GLN A 185 -1.30 4.98 -16.36
N LYS A 186 -0.57 4.81 -17.46
CA LYS A 186 -0.01 3.52 -17.89
C LYS A 186 1.41 3.69 -18.41
N ASP A 187 2.26 2.69 -18.17
CA ASP A 187 3.55 2.53 -18.84
C ASP A 187 3.51 1.31 -19.79
N GLU A 188 4.67 0.79 -20.23
CA GLU A 188 4.72 -0.37 -21.13
C GLU A 188 4.16 -1.67 -20.52
N THR A 189 4.10 -1.77 -19.19
CA THR A 189 3.84 -3.02 -18.45
C THR A 189 2.79 -2.87 -17.35
N ASN A 190 2.56 -1.67 -16.84
CA ASN A 190 1.68 -1.42 -15.69
C ASN A 190 0.63 -0.37 -15.99
N TYR A 191 -0.54 -0.56 -15.39
CA TYR A 191 -1.41 0.52 -14.99
C TYR A 191 -0.88 1.12 -13.68
N ILE A 192 -0.91 2.45 -13.57
CA ILE A 192 -0.37 3.20 -12.43
C ILE A 192 -1.48 4.08 -11.85
N LEU A 193 -1.79 3.84 -10.58
CA LEU A 193 -2.76 4.63 -9.81
C LEU A 193 -2.01 5.55 -8.86
N LYS A 194 -2.18 6.86 -9.03
CA LYS A 194 -1.55 7.87 -8.17
C LYS A 194 -2.59 8.69 -7.44
N LEU A 195 -2.41 8.84 -6.15
CA LEU A 195 -3.20 9.75 -5.33
C LEU A 195 -2.25 10.70 -4.62
N LYS A 196 -2.51 12.01 -4.76
CA LYS A 196 -1.86 13.06 -3.99
C LYS A 196 -2.89 13.82 -3.20
N ALA A 197 -2.68 13.89 -1.90
CA ALA A 197 -3.65 14.33 -0.93
C ALA A 197 -3.01 15.25 0.10
N ASN A 198 -3.72 16.32 0.47
CA ASN A 198 -3.38 17.20 1.58
C ASN A 198 -4.65 17.74 2.25
N GLY A 199 -4.52 18.07 3.54
CA GLY A 199 -5.57 18.72 4.33
C GLY A 199 -6.78 17.84 4.67
N ASP A 200 -7.79 18.48 5.25
CA ASP A 200 -8.91 17.84 5.97
C ASP A 200 -9.70 16.82 5.14
N LYS A 201 -9.77 16.99 3.80
CA LYS A 201 -10.51 16.07 2.91
C LYS A 201 -9.98 14.64 2.98
N PHE A 202 -8.70 14.46 3.28
CA PHE A 202 -8.06 13.15 3.33
C PHE A 202 -7.76 12.67 4.75
N ALA A 203 -8.07 13.48 5.78
CA ALA A 203 -7.99 13.08 7.18
C ALA A 203 -8.82 11.81 7.43
N GLU A 204 -10.05 11.77 6.90
CA GLU A 204 -10.91 10.58 6.97
C GLU A 204 -10.28 9.37 6.27
N PHE A 205 -9.58 9.60 5.14
CA PHE A 205 -8.92 8.54 4.40
C PHE A 205 -7.75 7.91 5.18
N ALA A 206 -6.79 8.71 5.67
CA ALA A 206 -5.70 8.11 6.44
C ALA A 206 -6.19 7.55 7.77
N ASN A 207 -7.23 8.14 8.37
CA ASN A 207 -7.82 7.56 9.57
C ASN A 207 -8.38 6.16 9.31
N GLN A 208 -9.09 5.95 8.20
CA GLN A 208 -9.55 4.61 7.79
C GLN A 208 -8.39 3.67 7.48
N MET A 209 -7.33 4.16 6.84
CA MET A 209 -6.15 3.36 6.56
C MET A 209 -5.44 2.91 7.84
N LEU A 210 -5.25 3.81 8.80
CA LEU A 210 -4.66 3.51 10.11
C LEU A 210 -5.55 2.56 10.92
N GLN A 211 -6.87 2.78 10.91
CA GLN A 211 -7.82 1.87 11.53
C GLN A 211 -7.74 0.45 10.92
N SER A 212 -7.58 0.35 9.60
CA SER A 212 -7.48 -0.94 8.92
C SER A 212 -6.14 -1.62 9.18
N ALA A 213 -5.05 -0.85 9.27
CA ALA A 213 -3.71 -1.37 9.52
C ALA A 213 -3.51 -1.81 10.98
N MET A 214 -4.12 -1.12 11.95
CA MET A 214 -3.94 -1.36 13.39
C MET A 214 -5.28 -1.34 14.15
N PRO A 215 -6.22 -2.25 13.85
CA PRO A 215 -7.58 -2.18 14.38
C PRO A 215 -7.64 -2.33 15.91
N GLN A 216 -6.75 -3.13 16.51
CA GLN A 216 -6.68 -3.35 17.96
C GLN A 216 -6.10 -2.13 18.70
N ASP A 217 -5.06 -1.52 18.14
CA ASP A 217 -4.43 -0.34 18.74
C ASP A 217 -5.27 0.93 18.52
N TYR A 218 -6.03 0.98 17.42
CA TYR A 218 -6.94 2.09 17.14
C TYR A 218 -7.98 2.30 18.26
N GLU A 219 -8.58 1.22 18.78
CA GLU A 219 -9.51 1.30 19.91
C GLU A 219 -8.81 1.74 21.21
N ALA A 220 -7.56 1.32 21.41
CA ALA A 220 -6.76 1.67 22.59
C ALA A 220 -6.25 3.13 22.56
N MET A 221 -5.99 3.67 21.36
CA MET A 221 -5.50 5.04 21.14
C MET A 221 -6.61 6.10 21.14
N GLY A 222 -7.88 5.69 21.08
CA GLY A 222 -9.04 6.55 21.36
C GLY A 222 -9.10 7.85 20.54
N ASN A 223 -9.23 8.99 21.22
CA ASN A 223 -9.42 10.31 20.60
C ASN A 223 -8.13 10.96 20.08
N VAL A 224 -6.96 10.30 20.17
CA VAL A 224 -5.69 10.87 19.67
C VAL A 224 -5.79 11.20 18.18
N PHE A 225 -6.57 10.44 17.42
CA PHE A 225 -6.84 10.68 16.00
C PHE A 225 -7.71 11.93 15.72
N GLU A 226 -8.49 12.42 16.69
CA GLU A 226 -9.28 13.66 16.53
C GLU A 226 -8.37 14.90 16.38
N ASN A 227 -7.13 14.81 16.88
CA ASN A 227 -6.13 15.88 16.78
C ASN A 227 -5.05 15.59 15.73
N MET A 228 -5.30 14.64 14.82
CA MET A 228 -4.42 14.32 13.71
C MET A 228 -4.68 15.24 12.52
N ALA A 229 -3.62 15.79 11.95
CA ALA A 229 -3.64 16.52 10.69
C ALA A 229 -2.72 15.81 9.69
N ILE A 230 -3.22 15.56 8.47
CA ILE A 230 -2.38 15.06 7.38
C ILE A 230 -1.83 16.26 6.62
N GLU A 231 -0.52 16.39 6.65
CA GLU A 231 0.19 17.44 5.92
C GLU A 231 0.43 17.02 4.47
N ASN A 232 0.79 15.76 4.25
CA ASN A 232 1.04 15.20 2.93
C ASN A 232 0.73 13.71 2.87
N LEU A 233 0.12 13.29 1.77
CA LEU A 233 -0.03 11.90 1.40
C LEU A 233 0.21 11.75 -0.10
N GLU A 234 1.19 10.92 -0.45
CA GLU A 234 1.39 10.43 -1.81
C GLU A 234 1.28 8.91 -1.79
N TYR A 235 0.42 8.38 -2.65
CA TYR A 235 0.17 6.96 -2.79
C TYR A 235 0.31 6.58 -4.27
N GLU A 236 1.03 5.50 -4.54
CA GLU A 236 1.24 5.01 -5.90
C GLU A 236 1.14 3.48 -5.92
N MET A 237 0.20 2.94 -6.70
CA MET A 237 0.07 1.51 -6.94
C MET A 237 0.34 1.18 -8.41
N PHE A 238 1.09 0.13 -8.64
CA PHE A 238 1.35 -0.44 -9.96
C PHE A 238 0.61 -1.76 -10.08
N ILE A 239 -0.08 -1.93 -11.20
CA ILE A 239 -0.89 -3.11 -11.52
C ILE A 239 -0.43 -3.63 -12.87
N ASP A 240 -0.02 -4.88 -12.94
CA ASP A 240 0.40 -5.52 -14.19
C ASP A 240 -0.75 -5.52 -15.22
N GLN A 241 -0.47 -5.10 -16.46
CA GLN A 241 -1.51 -4.95 -17.49
C GLN A 241 -2.06 -6.29 -17.99
N GLU A 242 -1.30 -7.38 -17.90
CA GLU A 242 -1.74 -8.70 -18.38
C GLU A 242 -2.51 -9.46 -17.29
N SER A 243 -1.93 -9.53 -16.09
CA SER A 243 -2.46 -10.34 -14.99
C SER A 243 -3.42 -9.59 -14.08
N PHE A 244 -3.41 -8.25 -14.12
CA PHE A 244 -4.14 -7.38 -13.19
C PHE A 244 -3.75 -7.61 -11.73
N TYR A 245 -2.52 -8.07 -11.46
CA TYR A 245 -2.03 -8.18 -10.09
C TYR A 245 -1.36 -6.86 -9.67
N PRO A 246 -1.65 -6.35 -8.47
CA PRO A 246 -0.83 -5.30 -7.87
C PRO A 246 0.59 -5.81 -7.69
N THR A 247 1.59 -5.14 -8.26
CA THR A 247 2.99 -5.55 -8.22
C THR A 247 3.82 -4.69 -7.29
N LYS A 248 3.45 -3.41 -7.13
CA LYS A 248 4.19 -2.45 -6.32
C LYS A 248 3.25 -1.45 -5.67
N LEU A 249 3.60 -1.05 -4.45
CA LEU A 249 2.91 -0.05 -3.66
C LEU A 249 3.93 0.92 -3.05
N ASN A 250 3.79 2.22 -3.30
CA ASN A 250 4.61 3.24 -2.65
C ASN A 250 3.73 4.20 -1.85
N MET A 251 4.24 4.62 -0.71
CA MET A 251 3.59 5.60 0.14
C MET A 251 4.58 6.62 0.67
N ILE A 252 4.16 7.88 0.71
CA ILE A 252 4.79 8.92 1.51
C ILE A 252 3.67 9.56 2.34
N LEU A 253 3.80 9.55 3.66
CA LEU A 253 2.84 10.11 4.58
C LEU A 253 3.57 11.06 5.53
N SER A 254 3.01 12.25 5.72
CA SER A 254 3.44 13.20 6.75
C SER A 254 2.21 13.62 7.53
N LEU A 255 2.23 13.38 8.85
CA LEU A 255 1.13 13.72 9.74
C LEU A 255 1.64 14.41 11.00
N THR A 256 0.75 15.19 11.60
CA THR A 256 0.97 15.87 12.87
C THR A 256 -0.11 15.43 13.85
N ILE A 257 0.25 15.13 15.08
CA ILE A 257 -0.67 14.85 16.19
C ILE A 257 -0.39 15.89 17.28
N THR A 258 -1.42 16.64 17.70
CA THR A 258 -1.27 17.64 18.76
C THR A 258 -2.09 17.27 20.00
N GLU A 259 -1.43 17.11 21.14
CA GLU A 259 -2.08 16.87 22.42
C GLU A 259 -1.59 17.89 23.46
N GLY A 260 -2.47 18.82 23.83
CA GLY A 260 -2.14 19.88 24.78
C GLY A 260 -1.07 20.83 24.24
N GLU A 261 0.11 20.83 24.88
CA GLU A 261 1.28 21.62 24.45
C GLU A 261 2.26 20.80 23.60
N GLU A 262 2.07 19.48 23.49
CA GLU A 262 2.92 18.60 22.70
C GLU A 262 2.37 18.46 21.27
N THR A 263 3.28 18.57 20.30
CA THR A 263 3.03 18.35 18.89
C THR A 263 4.05 17.35 18.38
N LEU A 264 3.55 16.20 17.98
CA LEU A 264 4.29 15.11 17.37
C LEU A 264 4.17 15.20 15.85
N ILE A 265 5.27 15.14 15.13
CA ILE A 265 5.32 15.06 13.67
C ILE A 265 5.88 13.69 13.30
N MET A 266 5.21 13.02 12.37
CA MET A 266 5.56 11.70 11.88
C MET A 266 5.65 11.75 10.35
N ASP A 267 6.84 11.46 9.84
CA ASP A 267 7.10 11.27 8.42
C ASP A 267 7.36 9.78 8.16
N MET A 268 6.66 9.21 7.20
CA MET A 268 6.77 7.82 6.81
C MET A 268 6.96 7.72 5.29
N LYS A 269 7.91 6.89 4.87
CA LYS A 269 8.08 6.47 3.49
C LYS A 269 8.04 4.95 3.43
N MET A 270 7.24 4.40 2.53
CA MET A 270 7.06 2.97 2.36
C MET A 270 7.24 2.59 0.89
N ASN A 271 7.92 1.48 0.66
CA ASN A 271 8.04 0.84 -0.64
C ASN A 271 7.73 -0.66 -0.47
N GLY A 272 6.59 -1.09 -0.98
CA GLY A 272 6.12 -2.47 -1.00
C GLY A 272 6.13 -3.06 -2.40
N SER A 273 6.35 -4.37 -2.49
CA SER A 273 6.13 -5.13 -3.73
C SER A 273 5.56 -6.51 -3.46
N TYR A 274 4.82 -7.01 -4.44
CA TYR A 274 4.21 -8.33 -4.43
C TYR A 274 4.80 -9.16 -5.56
N ALA A 275 5.04 -10.43 -5.28
CA ALA A 275 5.63 -11.37 -6.24
C ALA A 275 5.12 -12.81 -5.99
N ASP A 276 5.71 -13.76 -6.73
CA ASP A 276 5.46 -15.20 -6.59
C ASP A 276 3.97 -15.60 -6.58
N PHE A 277 3.15 -14.86 -7.33
CA PHE A 277 1.71 -15.11 -7.44
C PHE A 277 1.43 -16.56 -7.83
N ASN A 278 0.60 -17.23 -7.03
CA ASN A 278 0.23 -18.64 -7.13
C ASN A 278 1.38 -19.65 -7.02
N ASN A 279 2.58 -19.21 -6.62
CA ASN A 279 3.77 -20.06 -6.50
C ASN A 279 4.44 -20.01 -5.11
N ALA A 280 4.11 -19.02 -4.28
CA ALA A 280 4.61 -18.96 -2.90
C ALA A 280 4.12 -20.14 -2.05
N THR A 281 4.94 -20.56 -1.09
CA THR A 281 4.69 -21.70 -0.20
C THR A 281 5.16 -21.38 1.21
N VAL A 282 4.38 -21.74 2.22
CA VAL A 282 4.73 -21.55 3.63
C VAL A 282 4.80 -22.91 4.31
N GLU A 283 5.98 -23.27 4.79
CA GLU A 283 6.22 -24.46 5.62
C GLU A 283 7.00 -24.04 6.86
N VAL A 284 6.60 -24.56 8.03
CA VAL A 284 7.35 -24.31 9.28
C VAL A 284 8.62 -25.17 9.27
N PRO A 285 9.82 -24.59 9.40
CA PRO A 285 11.04 -25.37 9.46
C PRO A 285 11.02 -26.34 10.64
N GLN A 286 11.47 -27.58 10.44
CA GLN A 286 11.46 -28.61 11.49
C GLN A 286 12.19 -28.16 12.77
N GLN A 287 13.27 -27.37 12.63
CA GLN A 287 13.98 -26.80 13.76
C GLN A 287 13.09 -25.90 14.62
N VAL A 288 12.20 -25.12 14.01
CA VAL A 288 11.25 -24.27 14.75
C VAL A 288 10.30 -25.16 15.55
N ILE A 289 9.70 -26.17 14.92
CA ILE A 289 8.79 -27.12 15.58
C ILE A 289 9.47 -27.81 16.77
N ASP A 290 10.72 -28.25 16.59
CA ASP A 290 11.45 -29.04 17.60
C ASP A 290 11.96 -28.19 18.78
N THR A 291 12.20 -26.89 18.56
CA THR A 291 12.78 -26.00 19.56
C THR A 291 11.78 -25.04 20.19
N ALA A 292 10.60 -24.87 19.60
CA ALA A 292 9.59 -23.96 20.10
C ALA A 292 9.12 -24.35 21.49
N GLN A 293 9.08 -23.38 22.40
CA GLN A 293 8.57 -23.56 23.75
C GLN A 293 7.10 -23.14 23.78
N ASP A 294 6.25 -23.95 24.40
CA ASP A 294 4.85 -23.56 24.61
C ASP A 294 4.78 -22.34 25.53
N ILE A 295 4.02 -21.32 25.11
CA ILE A 295 3.68 -20.20 25.97
C ILE A 295 2.71 -20.73 27.03
N THR A 296 3.13 -20.65 28.28
CA THR A 296 2.31 -21.00 29.44
C THR A 296 2.05 -19.76 30.28
N ALA A 297 1.06 -19.80 31.17
CA ALA A 297 0.82 -18.72 32.12
C ALA A 297 2.06 -18.41 33.02
N GLU A 298 3.08 -19.29 33.06
CA GLU A 298 4.32 -19.08 33.80
C GLU A 298 5.45 -18.45 32.96
N THR A 299 5.35 -18.42 31.62
CA THR A 299 6.36 -17.80 30.74
C THR A 299 6.21 -16.29 30.61
N GLY A 300 5.22 -15.68 31.29
CA GLY A 300 5.17 -14.27 31.66
C GLY A 300 5.61 -13.27 30.60
N LEU A 301 4.71 -12.98 29.66
CA LEU A 301 4.53 -11.62 29.15
C LEU A 301 3.32 -11.00 29.87
#